data_AF-A0A8C1JBJ6-F1
#
_entry.id   AF-A0A8C1JBJ6-F1
#
_cell.length_a   1.000
_cell.length_b   1.000
_cell.length_c   1.000
_cell.angle_alpha   90.00
_cell.angle_beta   90.00
_cell.angle_gamma   90.00
#
_symmetry.space_group_name_H-M   'P 1'
#
loop_
_entity.id
_entity.type
_entity.pdbx_description
1 polymer ?
#
loop_
_entity_poly.entity_id
_entity_poly.type
_entity_poly.pdbx_seq_one_letter_code
_entity_poly.pdbx_strand_id
1 'polypeptide(L)'
;HSYFLLVMYLDQEHHFRIEQVMAMLLTKLKDIAEANLQKKVVECVISVRLFFTDSERRSVLDAAKIACLNCLKLMNDSTAVALNYGIYKEDLPGCDENPNIVAVVDVGHSALQGSVCAFNKGTFKVSLNQSQTLM
;
A
#
# COMPACT_ATOMS: atom_id res chain seq x y z
N HIS A 1 -11.83 1.88 22.33
CA HIS A 1 -13.20 1.82 21.82
C HIS A 1 -13.11 1.21 20.43
N SER A 2 -13.63 0.00 20.23
CA SER A 2 -13.59 -0.67 18.91
C SER A 2 -14.75 -0.16 18.08
N TYR A 3 -14.46 0.59 17.02
CA TYR A 3 -15.49 1.11 16.11
C TYR A 3 -15.97 -0.01 15.18
N PHE A 4 -17.27 -0.21 15.08
CA PHE A 4 -17.91 -1.17 14.17
C PHE A 4 -18.72 -0.40 13.11
N LEU A 5 -18.72 -0.91 11.88
CA LEU A 5 -19.61 -0.49 10.82
C LEU A 5 -20.91 -1.27 10.93
N LEU A 6 -22.02 -0.55 11.06
CA LEU A 6 -23.36 -1.12 11.06
C LEU A 6 -23.92 -1.08 9.64
N VAL A 7 -24.30 -2.24 9.11
CA VAL A 7 -24.79 -2.37 7.73
C VAL A 7 -26.03 -3.26 7.72
N MET A 8 -27.07 -2.84 7.00
CA MET A 8 -28.21 -3.70 6.67
C MET A 8 -27.85 -4.56 5.46
N TYR A 9 -27.79 -5.87 5.62
CA TYR A 9 -27.47 -6.82 4.56
C TYR A 9 -28.42 -8.00 4.63
N LEU A 10 -29.04 -8.36 3.50
CA LEU A 10 -30.06 -9.41 3.43
C LEU A 10 -31.18 -9.22 4.48
N ASP A 11 -31.65 -7.98 4.61
CA ASP A 11 -32.69 -7.57 5.57
C ASP A 11 -32.35 -7.84 7.04
N GLN A 12 -31.06 -7.99 7.37
CA GLN A 12 -30.55 -8.14 8.72
C GLN A 12 -29.47 -7.11 9.05
N GLU A 13 -29.45 -6.71 10.32
CA GLU A 13 -28.42 -5.82 10.84
C GLU A 13 -27.13 -6.60 11.10
N HIS A 14 -26.01 -6.14 10.53
CA HIS A 14 -24.70 -6.73 10.70
C HIS A 14 -23.68 -5.71 11.19
N HIS A 15 -22.82 -6.14 12.12
CA HIS A 15 -21.68 -5.37 12.59
C HIS A 15 -20.39 -5.90 11.97
N PHE A 16 -19.65 -5.04 11.30
CA PHE A 16 -18.35 -5.37 10.73
C PHE A 16 -17.24 -4.54 11.36
N ARG A 17 -16.13 -5.19 11.66
CA ARG A 17 -14.87 -4.49 11.94
C ARG A 17 -14.26 -3.99 10.64
N ILE A 18 -13.46 -2.92 10.71
CA ILE A 18 -12.78 -2.33 9.55
C ILE A 18 -11.97 -3.40 8.79
N GLU A 19 -11.30 -4.30 9.51
CA GLU A 19 -10.46 -5.36 8.94
C GLU A 19 -11.30 -6.37 8.14
N GLN A 20 -12.55 -6.63 8.56
CA GLN A 20 -13.44 -7.53 7.82
C GLN A 20 -13.89 -6.91 6.51
N VAL A 21 -14.22 -5.61 6.51
CA VAL A 21 -14.59 -4.89 5.29
C VAL A 21 -13.39 -4.80 4.34
N MET A 22 -12.21 -4.48 4.84
CA MET A 22 -10.98 -4.51 4.06
C MET A 22 -10.69 -5.91 3.51
N ALA A 23 -10.92 -6.98 4.29
CA ALA A 23 -10.73 -8.35 3.83
C ALA A 23 -11.71 -8.75 2.71
N MET A 24 -12.94 -8.24 2.72
CA MET A 24 -13.88 -8.43 1.60
C MET A 24 -13.34 -7.81 0.31
N LEU A 25 -12.77 -6.60 0.38
CA LEU A 25 -12.12 -5.97 -0.76
C LEU A 25 -10.91 -6.77 -1.23
N LEU A 26 -10.02 -7.20 -0.32
CA LEU A 26 -8.84 -8.00 -0.66
C LEU A 26 -9.22 -9.35 -1.28
N THR A 27 -10.26 -10.01 -0.78
CA THR A 27 -10.82 -11.25 -1.36
C THR A 27 -11.27 -10.99 -2.79
N LYS A 28 -12.01 -9.88 -3.04
CA LYS A 28 -12.46 -9.55 -4.39
C LYS A 28 -11.31 -9.27 -5.35
N LEU A 29 -10.27 -8.56 -4.88
CA LEU A 29 -9.07 -8.29 -5.67
C LEU A 29 -8.29 -9.59 -5.98
N LYS A 30 -8.20 -10.50 -5.01
CA LYS A 30 -7.63 -11.83 -5.20
C LYS A 30 -8.40 -12.61 -6.27
N ASP A 31 -9.73 -12.67 -6.20
CA ASP A 31 -10.55 -13.38 -7.20
C ASP A 31 -10.29 -12.86 -8.61
N ILE A 32 -10.20 -11.53 -8.77
CA ILE A 32 -9.87 -10.88 -10.06
C ILE A 32 -8.47 -11.29 -10.53
N ALA A 33 -7.49 -11.26 -9.64
CA ALA A 33 -6.11 -11.64 -9.96
C ALA A 33 -6.00 -13.12 -10.35
N GLU A 34 -6.66 -14.02 -9.60
CA GLU A 34 -6.68 -15.47 -9.88
C GLU A 34 -7.35 -15.77 -11.22
N ALA A 35 -8.46 -15.09 -11.53
CA ALA A 35 -9.13 -15.20 -12.83
C ALA A 35 -8.25 -14.74 -13.99
N ASN A 36 -7.47 -13.66 -13.82
CA ASN A 36 -6.57 -13.17 -14.88
C ASN A 36 -5.31 -14.03 -15.04
N LEU A 37 -4.74 -14.53 -13.94
CA LEU A 37 -3.50 -15.32 -13.95
C LEU A 37 -3.73 -16.81 -14.21
N GLN A 38 -4.99 -17.27 -14.09
CA GLN A 38 -5.36 -18.69 -14.15
C GLN A 38 -4.58 -19.54 -13.12
N LYS A 39 -4.28 -18.94 -11.96
CA LYS A 39 -3.47 -19.52 -10.88
C LYS A 39 -3.95 -19.00 -9.54
N LYS A 40 -3.76 -19.79 -8.48
CA LYS A 40 -4.02 -19.34 -7.11
C LYS A 40 -3.05 -18.24 -6.69
N VAL A 41 -3.57 -17.25 -5.98
CA VAL A 41 -2.82 -16.14 -5.38
C VAL A 41 -2.90 -16.31 -3.86
N VAL A 42 -1.75 -16.59 -3.26
CA VAL A 42 -1.63 -16.89 -1.82
C VAL A 42 -0.73 -15.89 -1.09
N GLU A 43 0.00 -15.06 -1.82
CA GLU A 43 0.95 -14.09 -1.28
C GLU A 43 0.70 -12.71 -1.87
N CYS A 44 0.94 -11.67 -1.08
CA CYS A 44 0.83 -10.29 -1.53
C CYS A 44 1.81 -9.35 -0.83
N VAL A 45 2.05 -8.22 -1.46
CA VAL A 45 2.61 -7.02 -0.84
C VAL A 45 1.52 -5.96 -0.90
N ILE A 46 1.21 -5.33 0.23
CA ILE A 46 0.14 -4.32 0.30
C ILE A 46 0.80 -2.97 0.53
N SER A 47 0.43 -1.98 -0.28
CA SER A 47 0.88 -0.61 -0.08
C SER A 47 -0.04 0.12 0.92
N VAL A 48 0.55 0.94 1.79
CA VAL A 48 -0.16 1.71 2.82
C VAL A 48 0.34 3.15 2.84
N ARG A 49 -0.50 4.05 3.35
CA ARG A 49 -0.14 5.45 3.56
C ARG A 49 0.97 5.57 4.60
N LEU A 50 1.85 6.56 4.43
CA LEU A 50 2.95 6.81 5.36
C LEU A 50 2.47 7.08 6.79
N PHE A 51 1.38 7.82 6.93
CA PHE A 51 0.81 8.25 8.20
C PHE A 51 -0.04 7.19 8.91
N PHE A 52 -0.20 5.98 8.35
CA PHE A 52 -0.88 4.89 9.06
C PHE A 52 -0.12 4.55 10.33
N THR A 53 -0.85 4.56 11.44
CA THR A 53 -0.41 4.14 12.76
C THR A 53 -0.10 2.64 12.79
N ASP A 54 0.63 2.20 13.81
CA ASP A 54 0.90 0.77 14.02
C ASP A 54 -0.37 -0.05 14.16
N SER A 55 -1.42 0.53 14.77
CA SER A 55 -2.71 -0.13 14.90
C SER A 55 -3.37 -0.35 13.54
N GLU A 56 -3.41 0.68 12.69
CA GLU A 56 -3.99 0.58 11.34
C GLU A 56 -3.18 -0.37 10.45
N ARG A 57 -1.86 -0.38 10.57
CA ARG A 57 -1.00 -1.35 9.85
C ARG A 57 -1.30 -2.78 10.29
N ARG A 58 -1.50 -3.03 11.59
CA ARG A 58 -1.92 -4.34 12.09
C ARG A 58 -3.30 -4.72 11.57
N SER A 59 -4.24 -3.78 11.52
CA SER A 59 -5.57 -3.97 10.93
C SER A 59 -5.49 -4.41 9.46
N VAL A 60 -4.60 -3.83 8.65
CA VAL A 60 -4.38 -4.25 7.26
C VAL A 60 -3.80 -5.68 7.18
N LEU A 61 -2.86 -6.03 8.06
CA LEU A 61 -2.31 -7.39 8.13
C LEU A 61 -3.38 -8.42 8.52
N ASP A 62 -4.26 -8.09 9.47
CA ASP A 62 -5.34 -8.96 9.89
C ASP A 62 -6.39 -9.11 8.78
N ALA A 63 -6.68 -8.05 8.03
CA ALA A 63 -7.51 -8.12 6.83
C ALA A 63 -6.93 -9.07 5.78
N ALA A 64 -5.61 -9.01 5.53
CA ALA A 64 -4.94 -9.92 4.61
C ALA A 64 -5.06 -11.40 5.04
N LYS A 65 -4.91 -11.68 6.35
CA LYS A 65 -5.12 -13.03 6.90
C LYS A 65 -6.55 -13.52 6.69
N ILE A 66 -7.55 -12.68 6.95
CA ILE A 66 -8.97 -13.03 6.74
C ILE A 66 -9.24 -13.33 5.26
N ALA A 67 -8.59 -12.60 4.34
CA ALA A 67 -8.67 -12.84 2.89
C ALA A 67 -7.83 -14.05 2.40
N CYS A 68 -7.24 -14.83 3.31
CA CYS A 68 -6.35 -15.95 2.97
C CYS A 68 -5.18 -15.54 2.08
N LEU A 69 -4.55 -14.40 2.39
CA LEU A 69 -3.34 -13.89 1.75
C LEU A 69 -2.20 -13.76 2.78
N ASN A 70 -1.05 -14.34 2.47
CA ASN A 70 0.19 -14.11 3.21
C ASN A 70 0.79 -12.76 2.78
N CYS A 71 0.65 -11.75 3.63
CA CYS A 71 1.24 -10.43 3.37
C CYS A 71 2.74 -10.46 3.67
N LEU A 72 3.55 -10.53 2.62
CA LEU A 72 5.01 -10.60 2.70
C LEU A 72 5.61 -9.30 3.23
N LYS A 73 4.99 -8.17 2.89
CA LYS A 73 5.44 -6.84 3.31
C LYS A 73 4.30 -5.82 3.22
N LEU A 74 4.20 -4.97 4.24
CA LEU A 74 3.55 -3.67 4.10
C LEU A 74 4.58 -2.67 3.58
N MET A 75 4.29 -2.07 2.43
CA MET A 75 5.16 -1.10 1.80
C MET A 75 4.50 0.28 1.83
N ASN A 76 5.26 1.35 2.07
CA ASN A 76 4.68 2.68 1.94
C ASN A 76 4.43 3.01 0.47
N ASP A 77 3.30 3.64 0.15
CA ASP A 77 2.93 3.99 -1.23
C ASP A 77 4.04 4.75 -1.96
N SER A 78 4.61 5.77 -1.32
CA SER A 78 5.70 6.56 -1.92
C SER A 78 6.97 5.73 -2.16
N THR A 79 7.25 4.73 -1.32
CA THR A 79 8.36 3.80 -1.51
C THR A 79 8.09 2.85 -2.67
N ALA A 80 6.83 2.42 -2.85
CA ALA A 80 6.42 1.61 -4.00
C ALA A 80 6.62 2.38 -5.31
N VAL A 81 6.22 3.66 -5.34
CA VAL A 81 6.41 4.54 -6.50
C VAL A 81 7.89 4.79 -6.76
N ALA A 82 8.68 5.06 -5.72
CA ALA A 82 10.12 5.23 -5.85
C ALA A 82 10.81 3.96 -6.37
N LEU A 83 10.43 2.78 -5.87
CA LEU A 83 10.94 1.50 -6.36
C LEU A 83 10.61 1.30 -7.84
N ASN A 84 9.36 1.57 -8.24
CA ASN A 84 8.95 1.49 -9.64
C ASN A 84 9.81 2.41 -10.52
N TYR A 85 9.99 3.66 -10.12
CA TYR A 85 10.87 4.61 -10.83
C TYR A 85 12.29 4.08 -10.94
N GLY A 86 12.86 3.58 -9.85
CA GLY A 86 14.24 3.07 -9.81
C GLY A 86 14.49 1.83 -10.68
N ILE A 87 13.48 0.98 -10.90
CA ILE A 87 13.58 -0.22 -11.73
C ILE A 87 13.59 0.14 -13.23
N TYR A 88 12.72 1.06 -13.64
CA TYR A 88 12.49 1.35 -15.06
C TYR A 88 13.32 2.53 -15.60
N LYS A 89 13.95 3.33 -14.73
CA LYS A 89 14.81 4.44 -15.15
C LYS A 89 16.19 3.92 -15.57
N GLU A 90 16.49 3.97 -16.85
CA GLU A 90 17.71 3.38 -17.43
C GLU A 90 18.98 4.22 -17.20
N ASP A 91 18.83 5.54 -17.08
CA ASP A 91 19.87 6.56 -17.02
C ASP A 91 20.20 6.99 -15.58
N LEU A 92 20.11 6.08 -14.62
CA LEU A 92 20.48 6.36 -13.22
C LEU A 92 22.00 6.39 -13.03
N PRO A 93 22.53 7.33 -12.23
CA PRO A 93 23.96 7.46 -11.97
C PRO A 93 24.52 6.21 -11.29
N GLY A 94 25.80 5.93 -11.51
CA GLY A 94 26.50 4.81 -10.88
C GLY A 94 26.48 4.89 -9.34
N CYS A 95 26.82 3.80 -8.65
CA CYS A 95 26.81 3.75 -7.18
C CYS A 95 27.79 4.75 -6.53
N ASP A 96 28.87 5.09 -7.24
CA ASP A 96 29.92 6.01 -6.76
C ASP A 96 29.69 7.47 -7.22
N GLU A 97 28.61 7.73 -7.95
CA GLU A 97 28.27 9.05 -8.47
C GLU A 97 27.23 9.75 -7.59
N ASN A 98 27.14 11.08 -7.74
CA ASN A 98 26.11 11.85 -7.06
C ASN A 98 24.70 11.36 -7.47
N PRO A 99 23.80 11.14 -6.51
CA PRO A 99 22.48 10.58 -6.80
C PRO A 99 21.60 11.59 -7.54
N ASN A 100 20.70 11.05 -8.37
CA ASN A 100 19.61 11.84 -8.93
C ASN A 100 18.57 12.08 -7.85
N ILE A 101 18.28 13.35 -7.56
CA ILE A 101 17.25 13.72 -6.60
C ILE A 101 15.91 13.86 -7.33
N VAL A 102 14.93 13.09 -6.88
CA VAL A 102 13.59 13.05 -7.48
C VAL A 102 12.56 13.29 -6.39
N ALA A 103 11.68 14.26 -6.64
CA ALA A 103 10.49 14.46 -5.83
C ALA A 103 9.33 13.63 -6.40
N VAL A 104 8.73 12.81 -5.55
CA VAL A 104 7.50 12.06 -5.81
C VAL A 104 6.36 12.79 -5.12
N VAL A 105 5.34 13.18 -5.88
CA VAL A 105 4.13 13.83 -5.36
C VAL A 105 2.93 12.98 -5.74
N ASP A 106 2.25 12.43 -4.74
CA ASP A 106 1.02 11.64 -4.87
C ASP A 106 -0.14 12.49 -4.34
N VAL A 107 -1.02 12.91 -5.24
CA VAL A 107 -2.27 13.61 -4.91
C VAL A 107 -3.42 12.64 -5.16
N GLY A 108 -3.85 11.98 -4.08
CA GLY A 108 -4.94 11.02 -4.12
C GLY A 108 -6.27 11.65 -3.73
N HIS A 109 -7.30 10.80 -3.66
CA HIS A 109 -8.65 11.21 -3.29
C HIS A 109 -8.76 11.87 -1.90
N SER A 110 -8.03 11.35 -0.91
CA SER A 110 -8.16 11.74 0.49
C SER A 110 -6.89 12.33 1.10
N ALA A 111 -5.76 12.29 0.39
CA ALA A 111 -4.47 12.69 0.92
C ALA A 111 -3.53 13.15 -0.17
N LEU A 112 -2.68 14.11 0.19
CA LEU A 112 -1.52 14.53 -0.57
C LEU A 112 -0.26 14.03 0.16
N GLN A 113 0.62 13.35 -0.55
CA GLN A 113 1.90 12.86 -0.03
C GLN A 113 3.04 13.36 -0.92
N GLY A 114 4.10 13.86 -0.29
CA GLY A 114 5.32 14.30 -0.94
C GLY A 114 6.53 13.56 -0.38
N SER A 115 7.38 13.04 -1.26
CA SER A 115 8.60 12.32 -0.90
C SER A 115 9.77 12.79 -1.75
N VAL A 116 10.94 12.97 -1.15
CA VAL A 116 12.20 13.24 -1.88
C VAL A 116 13.08 12.00 -1.79
N CYS A 117 13.48 11.49 -2.94
CA CYS A 117 14.26 10.27 -3.06
C CYS A 117 15.57 10.55 -3.80
N ALA A 118 16.66 9.97 -3.32
CA ALA A 118 17.95 9.96 -3.96
C ALA A 118 18.16 8.61 -4.65
N PHE A 119 18.45 8.62 -5.94
CA PHE A 119 18.58 7.41 -6.77
C PHE A 119 19.99 7.23 -7.31
N ASN A 120 20.50 6.00 -7.22
CA ASN A 120 21.63 5.48 -7.96
C ASN A 120 21.21 4.17 -8.64
N LYS A 121 22.05 3.64 -9.53
CA LYS A 121 21.75 2.38 -10.23
C LYS A 121 21.54 1.24 -9.23
N GLY A 122 20.33 0.67 -9.23
CA GLY A 122 19.96 -0.47 -8.39
C GLY A 122 19.67 -0.15 -6.92
N THR A 123 19.72 1.12 -6.49
CA THR A 123 19.42 1.50 -5.10
C THR A 123 18.81 2.89 -5.01
N PHE A 124 17.97 3.11 -3.99
CA PHE A 124 17.44 4.42 -3.69
C PHE A 124 17.29 4.60 -2.19
N LYS A 125 17.35 5.87 -1.76
CA LYS A 125 17.09 6.27 -0.38
C LYS A 125 16.00 7.33 -0.36
N VAL A 126 15.01 7.12 0.49
CA VAL A 126 13.99 8.14 0.76
C VAL A 126 14.54 9.08 1.83
N SER A 127 14.73 10.34 1.48
CA SER A 127 15.38 11.35 2.34
C SER A 127 14.36 12.13 3.17
N LEU A 128 13.20 12.42 2.59
CA LEU A 128 12.15 13.19 3.25
C LEU A 128 10.79 12.69 2.81
N ASN A 129 9.85 12.63 3.75
CA ASN A 129 8.47 12.25 3.54
C ASN A 129 7.57 13.22 4.29
N GLN A 130 6.54 13.71 3.63
CA GLN A 130 5.50 14.55 4.20
C GLN A 130 4.14 14.08 3.68
N SER A 131 3.13 14.19 4.52
CA SER A 131 1.77 13.80 4.17
C SER A 131 0.76 14.71 4.82
N GLN A 132 -0.26 15.09 4.06
CA GLN A 132 -1.39 15.88 4.51
C GLN A 132 -2.69 15.17 4.11
N THR A 133 -3.58 14.96 5.06
CA THR A 133 -4.96 14.51 4.79
C THR A 133 -5.75 15.70 4.23
N LEU A 134 -6.54 15.48 3.19
CA LEU A 134 -7.32 16.52 2.50
C LEU A 134 -8.74 16.69 3.07
N MET A 135 -9.11 15.88 4.07
CA MET A 135 -10.38 15.93 4.81
C MET A 135 -10.13 15.87 6.31
#